data_AF-A0A520J956-F1
#
_entry.id   AF-A0A520J956-F1
#
_cell.length_a   1.000
_cell.length_b   1.000
_cell.length_c   1.000
_cell.angle_alpha   90.00
_cell.angle_beta   90.00
_cell.angle_gamma   90.00
#
_symmetry.space_group_name_H-M   'P 1'
#
loop_
_entity.id
_entity.type
_entity.pdbx_description
1 polymer ?
#
loop_
_entity_poly.entity_id
_entity_poly.type
_entity_poly.pdbx_seq_one_letter_code
_entity_poly.pdbx_strand_id
1 'polypeptide(L)' 'AVYYNVEIVGDVLRDVAWSYPSPTPAFAALRDHIAFYAGPFDGCFVDGERIIPQPGEFYGGWITADLAGPFKGVPGSRYW' A
#
# COMPACT_ATOMS: atom_id res chain seq x y z
N ALA A 1 -6.27 2.72 12.86
CA ALA A 1 -5.31 3.43 12.00
C ALA A 1 -5.68 4.90 12.00
N VAL A 2 -4.72 5.77 11.75
CA VAL A 2 -4.96 7.17 11.36
C VAL A 2 -4.58 7.31 9.89
N TYR A 3 -5.31 8.15 9.15
CA TYR A 3 -5.11 8.36 7.72
C TYR A 3 -4.45 9.70 7.44
N TYR A 4 -3.68 9.74 6.36
CA TYR A 4 -2.96 10.91 5.89
C TYR A 4 -3.22 11.12 4.40
N ASN A 5 -3.27 12.39 4.01
CA ASN A 5 -3.12 12.79 2.62
C ASN A 5 -1.64 12.76 2.24
N VAL A 6 -1.36 12.50 0.98
CA VAL A 6 -0.01 12.61 0.41
C VAL A 6 0.00 13.78 -0.57
N GLU A 7 0.94 14.70 -0.38
CA GLU A 7 1.15 15.85 -1.24
C GLU A 7 2.44 15.67 -2.05
N ILE A 8 2.32 15.68 -3.39
CA ILE A 8 3.46 15.52 -4.30
C ILE A 8 3.31 16.56 -5.42
N VAL A 9 4.31 17.42 -5.59
CA VAL A 9 4.40 18.38 -6.71
C VAL A 9 3.12 19.25 -6.85
N GLY A 10 2.44 19.54 -5.74
CA GLY A 10 1.21 20.35 -5.71
C GLY A 10 -0.10 19.56 -5.87
N ASP A 11 -0.03 18.25 -6.15
CA ASP A 11 -1.18 17.36 -6.14
C ASP A 11 -1.42 16.79 -4.74
N VAL A 12 -2.69 16.66 -4.36
CA VAL A 12 -3.10 16.10 -3.06
C VAL A 12 -3.87 14.81 -3.28
N LEU A 13 -3.24 13.69 -2.94
CA LEU A 13 -3.87 12.37 -2.88
C LEU A 13 -4.50 12.20 -1.50
N ARG A 14 -5.84 12.11 -1.45
CA ARG A 14 -6.57 12.09 -0.18
C ARG A 14 -6.66 10.69 0.44
N ASP A 15 -6.40 10.61 1.74
CA ASP A 15 -6.53 9.39 2.55
C ASP A 15 -5.81 8.15 1.97
N VAL A 16 -4.73 8.36 1.20
CA VAL A 16 -4.00 7.28 0.53
C VAL A 16 -2.91 6.63 1.39
N ALA A 17 -2.63 7.20 2.56
CA ALA A 17 -1.65 6.70 3.50
C ALA A 17 -2.24 6.51 4.90
N TRP A 18 -1.65 5.61 5.70
CA TRP A 18 -2.09 5.35 7.06
C TRP A 18 -0.93 4.96 7.98
N SER A 19 -1.17 5.09 9.28
CA SER A 19 -0.28 4.60 10.34
C SER A 19 -1.06 3.97 11.50
N TYR A 20 -0.37 3.18 12.31
CA TYR A 20 -0.85 2.66 13.58
C TYR A 20 -0.03 3.29 14.72
N PRO A 21 -0.43 4.47 15.25
CA PRO A 21 0.33 5.16 16.30
C PRO A 21 0.30 4.43 17.66
N SER A 22 -0.76 3.66 17.90
CA SER A 22 -0.91 2.81 19.09
C SER A 22 -1.28 1.39 18.67
N PRO A 23 -0.34 0.61 18.09
CA PRO A 23 -0.61 -0.75 17.67
C PRO A 23 -0.73 -1.69 18.89
N THR A 24 -1.35 -2.85 18.72
CA THR A 24 -1.32 -3.89 19.76
C THR A 24 0.09 -4.43 19.95
N PRO A 25 0.43 -5.05 21.10
CA PRO A 25 1.80 -5.48 21.39
C PRO A 25 2.43 -6.39 20.32
N ALA A 26 1.64 -7.28 19.71
CA ALA A 26 2.11 -8.17 18.63
C ALA A 26 2.54 -7.42 17.36
N PHE A 27 2.09 -6.17 17.16
CA PHE A 27 2.41 -5.33 16.02
C PHE A 27 3.16 -4.06 16.42
N ALA A 28 3.85 -4.07 17.57
CA ALA A 28 4.58 -2.91 18.08
C ALA A 28 5.59 -2.33 17.07
N ALA A 29 6.15 -3.18 16.20
CA ALA A 29 7.07 -2.78 15.14
C ALA A 29 6.45 -1.83 14.09
N LEU A 30 5.12 -1.77 13.97
CA LEU A 30 4.44 -0.86 13.04
C LEU A 30 4.35 0.57 13.56
N ARG A 31 4.68 0.82 14.83
CA ARG A 31 4.67 2.17 15.39
C ARG A 31 5.64 3.05 14.59
N ASP A 32 5.24 4.30 14.37
CA ASP A 32 6.00 5.33 13.66
C ASP A 32 6.30 5.01 12.17
N HIS A 33 5.66 3.97 11.62
CA HIS A 33 5.73 3.65 10.21
C HIS A 33 4.48 4.15 9.47
N ILE A 34 4.69 4.51 8.20
CA ILE A 34 3.63 4.87 7.26
C ILE A 34 3.51 3.75 6.22
N ALA A 35 2.28 3.38 5.92
CA ALA A 35 1.92 2.57 4.77
C ALA A 35 1.04 3.40 3.83
N PHE A 36 1.02 3.06 2.54
CA PHE A 36 0.22 3.77 1.55
C PHE A 36 -0.20 2.85 0.40
N TYR A 37 -1.28 3.21 -0.29
CA TYR A 37 -1.72 2.52 -1.50
C TYR A 37 -0.82 2.91 -2.66
N ALA A 38 -0.23 1.96 -3.37
CA ALA A 38 0.58 2.29 -4.55
C ALA A 38 -0.25 2.68 -5.78
N GLY A 39 -1.51 2.24 -5.86
CA GLY A 39 -2.39 2.44 -7.01
C GLY A 39 -2.64 3.90 -7.42
N PRO A 40 -2.88 4.83 -6.49
CA PRO A 40 -3.14 6.24 -6.81
C PRO A 40 -1.93 7.05 -7.32
N PHE A 41 -0.72 6.49 -7.31
CA PHE A 41 0.50 7.19 -7.75
C PHE A 41 0.82 6.89 -9.22
N ASP A 42 1.49 7.81 -9.90
CA ASP A 42 1.99 7.58 -11.26
C ASP A 42 3.00 6.42 -11.32
N GLY A 43 3.80 6.25 -10.27
CA GLY A 43 4.72 5.14 -10.13
C GLY A 43 5.36 5.07 -8.75
N CYS A 44 5.46 3.85 -8.22
CA CYS A 44 6.25 3.54 -7.04
C CYS A 44 7.40 2.62 -7.45
N PHE A 45 8.56 2.80 -6.82
CA PHE A 45 9.77 2.07 -7.17
C PHE A 45 10.48 1.59 -5.91
N VAL A 46 11.02 0.37 -5.96
CA VAL A 46 11.88 -0.22 -4.94
C VAL A 46 13.16 -0.64 -5.65
N ASP A 47 14.31 -0.15 -5.17
CA ASP A 47 15.62 -0.41 -5.78
C ASP A 47 15.69 -0.13 -7.30
N GLY A 48 14.90 0.87 -7.75
CA GLY A 48 14.79 1.25 -9.16
C GLY A 48 13.83 0.39 -9.99
N GLU A 49 13.30 -0.70 -9.44
CA GLU A 49 12.27 -1.52 -10.07
C GLU A 49 10.89 -0.92 -9.81
N ARG A 50 10.08 -0.77 -10.88
CA ARG A 50 8.70 -0.31 -10.74
C ARG A 50 7.85 -1.44 -10.18
N ILE A 51 7.20 -1.20 -9.05
CA ILE A 51 6.27 -2.16 -8.45
C ILE A 51 4.93 -2.13 -9.20
N ILE A 52 4.22 -3.25 -9.16
CA ILE A 52 2.84 -3.39 -9.67
C ILE A 52 1.90 -3.36 -8.46
N PRO A 53 1.00 -2.36 -8.35
CA PRO A 53 0.00 -2.32 -7.30
C PRO A 53 -0.87 -3.56 -7.35
N GLN A 54 -1.22 -4.08 -6.18
CA GLN A 54 -2.12 -5.20 -6.08
C GLN A 54 -3.50 -4.82 -6.66
N PRO A 55 -4.18 -5.70 -7.43
CA PRO A 55 -5.44 -5.37 -8.07
C PRO A 55 -6.55 -4.92 -7.10
N GLY A 56 -7.41 -4.02 -7.58
CA GLY A 56 -8.49 -3.43 -6.79
C GLY A 56 -8.02 -2.27 -5.91
N GLU A 57 -8.94 -1.74 -5.10
CA GLU A 57 -8.71 -0.52 -4.31
C GLU A 57 -8.60 -0.79 -2.81
N PHE A 58 -8.80 -2.04 -2.39
CA PHE A 58 -8.89 -2.40 -0.98
C PHE A 58 -7.54 -2.78 -0.36
N TYR A 59 -6.66 -3.41 -1.12
CA TYR A 59 -5.39 -3.91 -0.60
C TYR A 59 -4.27 -2.94 -0.94
N GLY A 60 -3.50 -2.52 0.08
CA GLY A 60 -2.30 -1.69 -0.09
C GLY A 60 -1.04 -2.45 -0.48
N GLY A 61 -1.17 -3.70 -0.95
CA GLY A 61 -0.05 -4.51 -1.37
C GLY A 61 0.47 -4.13 -2.75
N TRP A 62 1.64 -4.66 -3.08
CA TRP A 62 2.28 -4.52 -4.38
C TRP A 62 3.23 -5.70 -4.60
N ILE A 63 3.66 -5.88 -5.84
CA ILE A 63 4.59 -6.94 -6.25
C ILE A 63 5.70 -6.38 -7.14
N THR A 64 6.81 -7.09 -7.20
CA THR A 64 7.87 -6.96 -8.21
C THR A 64 7.73 -8.06 -9.27
N ALA A 65 8.45 -7.93 -10.38
CA ALA A 65 8.33 -8.81 -11.55
C ALA A 65 8.80 -10.25 -11.29
N ASP A 66 9.57 -10.47 -10.23
CA ASP A 66 10.07 -11.77 -9.80
C ASP A 66 9.02 -12.62 -9.04
N LEU A 67 7.87 -12.04 -8.68
CA LEU A 67 6.78 -12.75 -8.01
C LEU A 67 5.79 -13.38 -9.01
N ALA A 68 5.35 -14.60 -8.71
CA ALA A 68 4.33 -15.31 -9.48
C ALA A 68 3.01 -15.40 -8.70
N GLY A 69 1.90 -15.16 -9.40
CA GLY A 69 0.55 -15.15 -8.83
C GLY A 69 -0.06 -16.54 -8.60
N PRO A 70 -1.36 -16.59 -8.20
CA PRO A 70 -2.31 -15.47 -8.20
C PRO A 70 -2.12 -14.49 -7.02
N PHE A 71 -2.49 -13.23 -7.21
CA PHE A 71 -2.39 -12.16 -6.20
C PHE A 71 -3.75 -11.67 -5.70
N LYS A 72 -3.84 -11.36 -4.40
CA LYS A 72 -5.02 -10.79 -3.70
C LYS A 72 -5.65 -9.65 -4.51
N GLY A 73 -6.97 -9.54 -4.53
CA GLY A 73 -7.67 -8.40 -5.12
C GLY A 73 -8.26 -8.61 -6.53
N VAL A 74 -7.89 -9.67 -7.24
CA VAL A 74 -8.59 -10.09 -8.48
C VAL A 74 -10.02 -10.61 -8.19
N PRO A 75 -10.93 -10.66 -9.17
CA PRO A 75 -12.26 -11.25 -8.99
C PRO A 75 -12.21 -12.67 -8.43
N GLY A 76 -13.11 -13.00 -7.50
CA GLY A 76 -13.17 -14.31 -6.84
C GLY A 76 -12.14 -14.52 -5.72
N SER A 77 -11.30 -13.52 -5.46
CA SER A 77 -10.19 -13.62 -4.53
C SER A 77 -10.45 -12.88 -3.20
N ARG A 78 -11.67 -12.99 -2.70
CA ARG A 78 -12.00 -12.54 -1.35
C ARG A 78 -11.97 -13.78 -0.45
N TYR A 79 -11.35 -13.70 0.72
CA TYR A 79 -11.28 -14.77 1.76
C TYR A 79 -10.26 -15.92 1.60
N TRP A 80 -9.46 -15.95 0.52
CA TRP A 80 -8.19 -16.70 0.47
C TRP A 80 -7.10 -16.12 1.38
#